data_AF-A0A9W7J9C2-F1
#
_entry.id   AF-A0A9W7J9C2-F1
#
_cell.length_a   1.000
_cell.length_b   1.000
_cell.length_c   1.000
_cell.angle_alpha   90.00
_cell.angle_beta   90.00
_cell.angle_gamma   90.00
#
_symmetry.space_group_name_H-M   'P 1'
#
loop_
_entity.id
_entity.type
_entity.pdbx_description
1 polymer ?
#
loop_
_entity_poly.entity_id
_entity_poly.type
_entity_poly.pdbx_seq_one_letter_code
_entity_poly.pdbx_strand_id
1 'polypeptide(L)'
;MGDNMEPLVDRSTKLARTISHPQDELHSFRTYLRWMCVDQSKTWMACLSWFMFIVFGLGVPCVSHFLLACPGCDATHARPYDWVVQPSLTGVSALSFVCLTGFMKKYGLRRFLFFDKLCDESETVRKDYTVQLNRSLKIVSIFVLPCFIAETAYKVWWYASGASRIPFLGIVWLSDTVACFMELCSWLYRTTVFFLVCVLFQLICNLQVLRLHDFAQVFHVDSEVGSVLAEHLRIRRHLKIISHRYRAFILWCLILVTGSQFTSLLITTKADSDLNIYKAGELAMCSITLVTGLLILLRNAAKITHKAQSITSLASKWHVCATLDSSGANDIETPSTPAIHGQQAFPNVGTDGESDGDDAGDEEDDLENNKLIPAYAYCTISYQKRQALVSYFENNRAGITVYGFTLDRSTLRIIFGIELSLVLWLLGKTIGSRLVNAV
;
A
#
# COMPACT_ATOMS: atom_id res chain seq x y z
N MET A 1 27.41 69.11 -0.73
CA MET A 1 28.01 68.06 -1.56
C MET A 1 27.83 66.77 -0.80
N GLY A 2 27.01 65.86 -1.34
CA GLY A 2 26.68 64.55 -0.76
C GLY A 2 25.65 64.58 0.37
N ASP A 3 24.42 64.17 0.10
CA ASP A 3 23.90 62.95 0.73
C ASP A 3 22.55 62.54 0.10
N ASN A 4 22.54 61.29 -0.39
CA ASN A 4 21.41 60.59 -0.97
C ASN A 4 20.32 60.39 0.10
N MET A 5 19.10 60.79 -0.22
CA MET A 5 17.91 60.36 0.52
C MET A 5 17.05 59.50 -0.41
N GLU A 6 17.31 58.19 -0.39
CA GLU A 6 16.36 57.18 -0.86
C GLU A 6 15.20 57.09 0.15
N PRO A 7 13.93 57.13 -0.27
CA PRO A 7 12.83 56.80 0.60
C PRO A 7 12.74 55.28 0.78
N LEU A 8 12.70 54.86 2.05
CA LEU A 8 12.38 53.51 2.52
C LEU A 8 11.15 52.95 1.79
N VAL A 9 11.38 52.06 0.82
CA VAL A 9 10.33 51.20 0.27
C VAL A 9 10.08 50.08 1.25
N ASP A 10 8.96 50.22 1.94
CA ASP A 10 8.34 49.28 2.86
C ASP A 10 8.39 47.85 2.31
N ARG A 11 9.20 47.01 2.96
CA ARG A 11 9.36 45.57 2.67
C ARG A 11 8.16 44.79 3.26
N SER A 12 6.96 45.27 2.98
CA SER A 12 5.68 44.67 3.33
C SER A 12 4.88 44.25 2.09
N THR A 13 5.56 43.88 1.00
CA THR A 13 5.04 42.79 0.16
C THR A 13 5.22 41.50 0.93
N LYS A 14 4.29 41.28 1.86
CA LYS A 14 3.83 39.95 2.24
C LYS A 14 3.90 39.12 0.98
N LEU A 15 4.84 38.18 0.98
CA LEU A 15 4.80 37.02 0.11
C LEU A 15 3.38 36.49 0.32
N ALA A 16 2.48 36.80 -0.61
CA ALA A 16 1.22 36.11 -0.78
C ALA A 16 1.62 34.71 -1.22
N ARG A 17 2.17 33.96 -0.26
CA ARG A 17 2.46 32.56 -0.35
C ARG A 17 1.10 31.96 -0.59
N THR A 18 0.89 31.55 -1.83
CA THR A 18 -0.34 30.95 -2.32
C THR A 18 -0.78 29.92 -1.29
N ILE A 19 -1.77 30.29 -0.47
CA ILE A 19 -2.43 29.36 0.43
C ILE A 19 -3.18 28.43 -0.51
N SER A 20 -2.50 27.39 -1.00
CA SER A 20 -3.17 26.28 -1.66
C SER A 20 -4.09 25.70 -0.60
N HIS A 21 -5.38 26.01 -0.71
CA HIS A 21 -6.37 25.62 0.27
C HIS A 21 -6.32 24.08 0.34
N PRO A 22 -5.96 23.46 1.47
CA PRO A 22 -5.80 22.01 1.59
C PRO A 22 -7.12 21.23 1.42
N GLN A 23 -8.22 21.97 1.23
CA GLN A 23 -9.52 21.42 0.87
C GLN A 23 -9.60 21.01 -0.61
N ASP A 24 -8.86 21.65 -1.54
CA ASP A 24 -8.96 21.35 -2.97
C ASP A 24 -8.40 19.98 -3.35
N GLU A 25 -7.29 19.55 -2.73
CA GLU A 25 -6.61 18.30 -3.11
C GLU A 25 -7.42 17.05 -2.72
N LEU A 26 -8.06 17.08 -1.55
CA LEU A 26 -8.94 16.00 -1.09
C LEU A 26 -10.36 16.13 -1.67
N HIS A 27 -10.72 17.29 -2.23
CA HIS A 27 -12.05 17.53 -2.78
C HIS A 27 -12.34 16.60 -3.94
N SER A 28 -11.39 16.42 -4.86
CA SER A 28 -11.55 15.48 -5.99
C SER A 28 -11.83 14.06 -5.50
N PHE A 29 -11.04 13.58 -4.53
CA PHE A 29 -11.20 12.23 -3.98
C PHE A 29 -12.50 12.08 -3.17
N ARG A 30 -12.88 13.07 -2.37
CA ARG A 30 -14.14 13.07 -1.62
C ARG A 30 -15.35 13.17 -2.54
N THR A 31 -15.26 13.95 -3.61
CA THR A 31 -16.29 14.03 -4.66
C THR A 31 -16.46 12.69 -5.33
N TYR A 32 -15.37 11.98 -5.63
CA TYR A 32 -15.40 10.62 -6.16
C TYR A 32 -16.09 9.62 -5.20
N LEU A 33 -15.74 9.64 -3.91
CA LEU A 33 -16.41 8.81 -2.88
C LEU A 33 -17.90 9.12 -2.75
N ARG A 34 -18.27 10.41 -2.84
CA ARG A 34 -19.65 10.87 -2.77
C ARG A 34 -20.44 10.45 -4.01
N TRP A 35 -19.84 10.58 -5.19
CA TRP A 35 -20.43 10.12 -6.45
C TRP A 35 -20.70 8.61 -6.43
N MET A 36 -19.79 7.84 -5.84
CA MET A 36 -19.95 6.39 -5.68
C MET A 36 -20.92 5.98 -4.55
N CYS A 37 -21.49 6.94 -3.80
CA CYS A 37 -22.37 6.69 -2.66
C CYS A 37 -21.73 5.85 -1.53
N VAL A 38 -20.41 6.00 -1.35
CA VAL A 38 -19.65 5.26 -0.31
C VAL A 38 -19.17 6.19 0.82
N ASP A 39 -19.44 7.50 0.73
CA ASP A 39 -19.12 8.45 1.78
C ASP A 39 -19.99 8.21 3.03
N GLN A 40 -19.34 7.83 4.15
CA GLN A 40 -19.98 7.62 5.45
C GLN A 40 -19.70 8.73 6.46
N SER A 41 -19.35 9.94 6.00
CA SER A 41 -18.99 11.05 6.89
C SER A 41 -20.13 11.59 7.75
N LYS A 42 -21.39 11.44 7.32
CA LYS A 42 -22.59 11.83 8.07
C LYS A 42 -23.47 10.60 8.31
N THR A 43 -24.25 10.58 9.39
CA THR A 43 -25.20 9.49 9.72
C THR A 43 -26.20 9.22 8.59
N TRP A 44 -26.78 10.27 8.00
CA TRP A 44 -27.65 10.16 6.83
C TRP A 44 -26.93 9.56 5.60
N MET A 45 -25.72 10.02 5.31
CA MET A 45 -24.92 9.49 4.19
C MET A 45 -24.50 8.04 4.43
N ALA A 46 -24.25 7.65 5.68
CA ALA A 46 -24.00 6.27 6.04
C ALA A 46 -25.24 5.40 5.80
N CYS A 47 -26.44 5.84 6.21
CA CYS A 47 -27.69 5.15 5.91
C CYS A 47 -27.90 4.98 4.40
N LEU A 48 -27.68 6.04 3.62
CA LEU A 48 -27.74 6.00 2.16
C LEU A 48 -26.72 5.02 1.56
N SER A 49 -25.48 5.01 2.07
CA SER A 49 -24.44 4.08 1.58
C SER A 49 -24.80 2.61 1.84
N TRP A 50 -25.39 2.31 2.99
CA TRP A 50 -25.85 0.97 3.34
C TRP A 50 -27.05 0.56 2.50
N PHE A 51 -28.00 1.48 2.27
CA PHE A 51 -29.12 1.25 1.38
C PHE A 51 -28.65 0.93 -0.05
N MET A 52 -27.76 1.75 -0.62
CA MET A 52 -27.19 1.50 -1.94
C MET A 52 -26.42 0.18 -2.00
N PHE A 53 -25.67 -0.15 -0.95
CA PHE A 53 -24.97 -1.44 -0.87
C PHE A 53 -25.94 -2.63 -0.82
N ILE A 54 -27.02 -2.53 -0.04
CA ILE A 54 -28.04 -3.59 0.02
C ILE A 54 -28.71 -3.75 -1.35
N VAL A 55 -29.08 -2.66 -2.02
CA VAL A 55 -29.74 -2.71 -3.33
C VAL A 55 -28.80 -3.25 -4.41
N PHE A 56 -27.66 -2.61 -4.65
CA PHE A 56 -26.77 -2.94 -5.77
C PHE A 56 -25.79 -4.07 -5.47
N GLY A 57 -25.42 -4.24 -4.20
CA GLY A 57 -24.49 -5.28 -3.76
C GLY A 57 -25.16 -6.63 -3.50
N LEU A 58 -26.43 -6.65 -3.05
CA LEU A 58 -27.12 -7.89 -2.65
C LEU A 58 -28.45 -8.10 -3.38
N GLY A 59 -29.33 -7.09 -3.40
CA GLY A 59 -30.68 -7.19 -3.94
C GLY A 59 -30.70 -7.51 -5.43
N VAL A 60 -30.11 -6.64 -6.26
CA VAL A 60 -30.05 -6.82 -7.72
C VAL A 60 -29.42 -8.15 -8.13
N PRO A 61 -28.25 -8.58 -7.61
CA PRO A 61 -27.68 -9.87 -8.00
C PRO A 61 -28.50 -11.08 -7.53
N CYS A 62 -29.13 -11.02 -6.34
CA CYS A 62 -30.05 -12.08 -5.92
C CYS A 62 -31.29 -12.14 -6.83
N VAL A 63 -31.89 -11.00 -7.14
CA VAL A 63 -33.08 -10.91 -8.00
C VAL A 63 -32.75 -11.37 -9.42
N SER A 64 -31.59 -10.98 -9.97
CA SER A 64 -31.09 -11.46 -11.26
C SER A 64 -30.93 -12.99 -11.25
N HIS A 65 -30.30 -13.55 -10.22
CA HIS A 65 -30.12 -14.99 -10.09
C HIS A 65 -31.45 -15.76 -10.07
N PHE A 66 -32.43 -15.32 -9.25
CA PHE A 66 -33.69 -16.04 -9.10
C PHE A 66 -34.70 -15.79 -10.22
N LEU A 67 -34.76 -14.58 -10.79
CA LEU A 67 -35.71 -14.25 -11.84
C LEU A 67 -35.25 -14.73 -13.23
N LEU A 68 -33.95 -14.76 -13.48
CA LEU A 68 -33.39 -15.23 -14.76
C LEU A 68 -33.10 -16.73 -14.76
N ALA A 69 -33.08 -17.39 -13.60
CA ALA A 69 -33.06 -18.85 -13.49
C ALA A 69 -34.43 -19.45 -13.86
N CYS A 70 -34.86 -19.26 -15.10
CA CYS A 70 -36.05 -19.91 -15.62
C CYS A 70 -35.68 -21.32 -16.13
N PRO A 71 -36.28 -22.40 -15.59
CA PRO A 71 -36.01 -23.77 -16.03
C PRO A 71 -36.47 -24.08 -17.47
N GLY A 72 -37.20 -23.16 -18.11
CA GLY A 72 -37.67 -23.27 -19.51
C GLY A 72 -36.96 -22.35 -20.51
N CYS A 73 -35.88 -21.66 -20.12
CA CYS A 73 -35.11 -20.81 -21.04
C CYS A 73 -34.28 -21.64 -22.04
N ASP A 74 -34.10 -21.10 -23.25
CA ASP A 74 -33.39 -21.73 -24.36
C ASP A 74 -31.95 -22.11 -24.01
N ALA A 75 -31.47 -23.26 -24.50
CA ALA A 75 -30.17 -23.85 -24.15
C ALA A 75 -28.97 -22.96 -24.51
N THR A 76 -29.17 -21.99 -25.41
CA THR A 76 -28.20 -20.99 -25.84
C THR A 76 -28.01 -19.85 -24.82
N HIS A 77 -29.03 -19.56 -24.00
CA HIS A 77 -29.08 -18.44 -23.06
C HIS A 77 -29.08 -18.87 -21.58
N ALA A 78 -28.75 -20.12 -21.29
CA ALA A 78 -28.49 -20.54 -19.91
C ALA A 78 -27.26 -19.80 -19.34
N ARG A 79 -27.34 -19.29 -18.12
CA ARG A 79 -26.20 -18.74 -17.34
C ARG A 79 -25.69 -19.77 -16.31
N PRO A 80 -24.93 -20.80 -16.72
CA PRO A 80 -24.52 -21.89 -15.83
C PRO A 80 -23.49 -21.47 -14.77
N TYR A 81 -22.83 -20.33 -14.95
CA TYR A 81 -21.75 -19.86 -14.06
C TYR A 81 -22.20 -18.75 -13.10
N ASP A 82 -23.44 -18.28 -13.21
CA ASP A 82 -23.96 -17.16 -12.41
C ASP A 82 -23.91 -17.46 -10.90
N TRP A 83 -24.11 -18.73 -10.53
CA TRP A 83 -24.00 -19.20 -9.13
C TRP A 83 -22.58 -19.08 -8.55
N VAL A 84 -21.53 -18.89 -9.37
CA VAL A 84 -20.16 -18.60 -8.90
C VAL A 84 -19.85 -17.12 -9.03
N VAL A 85 -20.23 -16.51 -10.16
CA VAL A 85 -19.93 -15.11 -10.47
C VAL A 85 -20.61 -14.16 -9.48
N GLN A 86 -21.91 -14.33 -9.22
CA GLN A 86 -22.63 -13.43 -8.32
C GLN A 86 -22.12 -13.47 -6.88
N PRO A 87 -21.96 -14.64 -6.23
CA PRO A 87 -21.49 -14.67 -4.85
C PRO A 87 -20.02 -14.28 -4.72
N SER A 88 -19.16 -14.57 -5.70
CA SER A 88 -17.75 -14.14 -5.65
C SER A 88 -17.62 -12.62 -5.69
N LEU A 89 -18.30 -11.96 -6.64
CA LEU A 89 -18.30 -10.51 -6.77
C LEU A 89 -18.99 -9.81 -5.57
N THR A 90 -20.08 -10.39 -5.08
CA THR A 90 -20.80 -9.92 -3.89
C THR A 90 -19.96 -10.11 -2.62
N GLY A 91 -19.28 -11.24 -2.47
CA GLY A 91 -18.41 -11.53 -1.32
C GLY A 91 -17.25 -10.56 -1.21
N VAL A 92 -16.52 -10.30 -2.31
CA VAL A 92 -15.40 -9.35 -2.27
C VAL A 92 -15.86 -7.91 -2.11
N SER A 93 -17.00 -7.52 -2.69
CA SER A 93 -17.54 -6.17 -2.53
C SER A 93 -18.09 -5.96 -1.11
N ALA A 94 -18.73 -6.96 -0.51
CA ALA A 94 -19.14 -6.94 0.90
C ALA A 94 -17.96 -6.82 1.85
N LEU A 95 -16.94 -7.65 1.65
CA LEU A 95 -15.69 -7.57 2.40
C LEU A 95 -15.07 -6.16 2.31
N SER A 96 -15.05 -5.60 1.09
CA SER A 96 -14.51 -4.26 0.82
C SER A 96 -15.35 -3.15 1.46
N PHE A 97 -16.68 -3.23 1.34
CA PHE A 97 -17.59 -2.25 1.92
C PHE A 97 -17.53 -2.23 3.45
N VAL A 98 -17.51 -3.40 4.09
CA VAL A 98 -17.37 -3.52 5.55
C VAL A 98 -16.02 -2.98 6.02
N CYS A 99 -14.94 -3.34 5.31
CA CYS A 99 -13.60 -2.84 5.58
C CYS A 99 -13.54 -1.30 5.52
N LEU A 100 -14.09 -0.73 4.46
CA LEU A 100 -14.14 0.71 4.24
C LEU A 100 -15.01 1.42 5.28
N THR A 101 -16.18 0.87 5.59
CA THR A 101 -17.08 1.35 6.65
C THR A 101 -16.36 1.42 7.99
N GLY A 102 -15.67 0.33 8.36
CA GLY A 102 -14.90 0.26 9.60
C GLY A 102 -13.79 1.31 9.67
N PHE A 103 -13.09 1.54 8.55
CA PHE A 103 -12.04 2.56 8.49
C PHE A 103 -12.57 3.99 8.55
N MET A 104 -13.65 4.28 7.81
CA MET A 104 -14.26 5.60 7.82
C MET A 104 -14.82 5.95 9.21
N LYS A 105 -15.52 5.03 9.87
CA LYS A 105 -16.05 5.25 11.22
C LYS A 105 -14.97 5.38 12.28
N LYS A 106 -13.91 4.56 12.22
CA LYS A 106 -12.88 4.52 13.27
C LYS A 106 -11.85 5.63 13.18
N TYR A 107 -11.48 6.05 11.97
CA TYR A 107 -10.36 6.98 11.76
C TYR A 107 -10.77 8.28 11.08
N GLY A 108 -11.81 8.27 10.24
CA GLY A 108 -12.10 9.36 9.32
C GLY A 108 -11.11 9.41 8.15
N LEU A 109 -11.54 9.97 7.02
CA LEU A 109 -10.82 9.86 5.75
C LEU A 109 -9.42 10.51 5.77
N ARG A 110 -9.30 11.70 6.38
CA ARG A 110 -8.03 12.45 6.48
C ARG A 110 -6.98 11.72 7.32
N ARG A 111 -7.38 11.23 8.50
CA ARG A 111 -6.50 10.50 9.42
C ARG A 111 -6.14 9.12 8.89
N PHE A 112 -7.05 8.51 8.13
CA PHE A 112 -6.83 7.24 7.47
C PHE A 112 -5.73 7.32 6.40
N LEU A 113 -5.74 8.38 5.59
CA LEU A 113 -4.75 8.65 4.55
C LEU A 113 -3.46 9.32 5.09
N PHE A 114 -3.35 9.55 6.40
CA PHE A 114 -2.25 10.26 7.05
C PHE A 114 -2.02 11.71 6.59
N PHE A 115 -3.01 12.34 5.92
CA PHE A 115 -2.94 13.75 5.53
C PHE A 115 -2.82 14.71 6.72
N ASP A 116 -3.25 14.28 7.91
CA ASP A 116 -3.18 15.11 9.12
C ASP A 116 -1.75 15.47 9.50
N LYS A 117 -0.80 14.53 9.31
CA LYS A 117 0.63 14.76 9.55
C LYS A 117 1.33 15.50 8.41
N LEU A 118 0.73 15.54 7.23
CA LEU A 118 1.33 16.15 6.04
C LEU A 118 1.20 17.68 6.06
N CYS A 119 0.33 18.23 6.91
CA CYS A 119 0.16 19.66 7.05
C CYS A 119 1.35 20.36 7.70
N ASP A 120 2.15 19.61 8.46
CA ASP A 120 3.35 20.11 9.13
C ASP A 120 4.61 19.96 8.26
N GLU A 121 4.48 19.31 7.09
CA GLU A 121 5.57 19.02 6.16
C GLU A 121 5.69 20.10 5.07
N SER A 122 6.83 20.15 4.38
CA SER A 122 7.14 21.16 3.38
C SER A 122 6.21 21.15 2.14
N GLU A 123 6.07 22.29 1.47
CA GLU A 123 5.19 22.45 0.30
C GLU A 123 5.59 21.56 -0.89
N THR A 124 6.88 21.26 -1.02
CA THR A 124 7.42 20.36 -2.05
C THR A 124 6.95 18.91 -1.82
N VAL A 125 7.04 18.44 -0.56
CA VAL A 125 6.54 17.14 -0.15
C VAL A 125 5.04 17.04 -0.41
N ARG A 126 4.25 18.05 -0.04
CA ARG A 126 2.80 18.05 -0.32
C ARG A 126 2.49 17.91 -1.81
N LYS A 127 3.21 18.62 -2.68
CA LYS A 127 3.00 18.55 -4.14
C LYS A 127 3.30 17.16 -4.69
N ASP A 128 4.37 16.52 -4.26
CA ASP A 128 4.73 15.16 -4.68
C ASP A 128 3.67 14.13 -4.24
N TYR A 129 3.07 14.33 -3.07
CA TYR A 129 1.98 13.50 -2.57
C TYR A 129 0.73 13.61 -3.45
N THR A 130 0.34 14.81 -3.86
CA THR A 130 -0.85 15.05 -4.72
C THR A 130 -0.66 14.47 -6.12
N VAL A 131 0.55 14.58 -6.67
CA VAL A 131 0.91 13.91 -7.92
C VAL A 131 0.75 12.39 -7.78
N GLN A 132 1.22 11.81 -6.68
CA GLN A 132 1.11 10.38 -6.43
C GLN A 132 -0.33 9.90 -6.20
N LEU A 133 -1.16 10.73 -5.56
CA LEU A 133 -2.59 10.52 -5.39
C LEU A 133 -3.30 10.42 -6.74
N ASN A 134 -3.15 11.46 -7.58
CA ASN A 134 -3.75 11.51 -8.92
C ASN A 134 -3.25 10.36 -9.80
N ARG A 135 -1.96 10.04 -9.73
CA ARG A 135 -1.38 8.90 -10.46
C ARG A 135 -2.03 7.57 -10.05
N SER A 136 -2.24 7.35 -8.76
CA SER A 136 -2.83 6.12 -8.25
C SER A 136 -4.29 5.96 -8.68
N LEU A 137 -5.06 7.06 -8.67
CA LEU A 137 -6.44 7.09 -9.19
C LEU A 137 -6.49 6.84 -10.70
N LYS A 138 -5.60 7.50 -11.47
CA LYS A 138 -5.52 7.34 -12.93
C LYS A 138 -5.18 5.91 -13.34
N ILE A 139 -4.26 5.25 -12.65
CA ILE A 139 -3.89 3.85 -12.92
C ILE A 139 -5.13 2.95 -12.81
N VAL A 140 -5.93 3.11 -11.77
CA VAL A 140 -7.12 2.27 -11.59
C VAL A 140 -8.23 2.64 -12.57
N SER A 141 -8.40 3.92 -12.91
CA SER A 141 -9.29 4.31 -14.00
C SER A 141 -8.92 3.62 -15.32
N ILE A 142 -7.63 3.46 -15.61
CA ILE A 142 -7.14 2.76 -16.81
C ILE A 142 -7.48 1.26 -16.79
N PHE A 143 -7.62 0.63 -15.62
CA PHE A 143 -8.00 -0.79 -15.51
C PHE A 143 -9.51 -1.02 -15.42
N VAL A 144 -10.23 -0.17 -14.69
CA VAL A 144 -11.68 -0.30 -14.47
C VAL A 144 -12.46 0.03 -15.74
N LEU A 145 -12.06 1.09 -16.46
CA LEU A 145 -12.74 1.54 -17.67
C LEU A 145 -12.81 0.48 -18.78
N PRO A 146 -11.71 -0.20 -19.19
CA PRO A 146 -11.80 -1.24 -20.22
C PRO A 146 -12.61 -2.46 -19.74
N CYS A 147 -12.50 -2.84 -18.46
CA CYS A 147 -13.32 -3.92 -17.92
C CYS A 147 -14.81 -3.57 -17.99
N PHE A 148 -15.18 -2.33 -17.67
CA PHE A 148 -16.55 -1.85 -17.76
C PHE A 148 -17.06 -1.79 -19.20
N ILE A 149 -16.23 -1.34 -20.15
CA ILE A 149 -16.60 -1.34 -21.58
C ILE A 149 -16.84 -2.76 -22.07
N ALA A 150 -15.96 -3.70 -21.73
CA ALA A 150 -16.11 -5.10 -22.11
C ALA A 150 -17.36 -5.74 -21.48
N GLU A 151 -17.65 -5.49 -20.21
CA GLU A 151 -18.87 -5.97 -19.54
C GLU A 151 -20.13 -5.37 -20.17
N THR A 152 -20.11 -4.07 -20.48
CA THR A 152 -21.22 -3.39 -21.14
C THR A 152 -21.48 -3.98 -22.52
N ALA A 153 -20.44 -4.17 -23.33
CA ALA A 153 -20.56 -4.79 -24.64
C ALA A 153 -21.12 -6.22 -24.55
N TYR A 154 -20.64 -7.00 -23.58
CA TYR A 154 -21.11 -8.37 -23.35
C TYR A 154 -22.59 -8.41 -22.97
N LYS A 155 -23.04 -7.58 -22.01
CA LYS A 155 -24.45 -7.56 -21.59
C LYS A 155 -25.36 -6.98 -22.66
N VAL A 156 -24.97 -5.89 -23.31
CA VAL A 156 -25.75 -5.32 -24.42
C VAL A 156 -25.93 -6.35 -25.53
N TRP A 157 -24.86 -7.07 -25.90
CA TRP A 157 -24.94 -8.18 -26.85
C TRP A 157 -25.91 -9.28 -26.38
N TRP A 158 -25.78 -9.73 -25.13
CA TRP A 158 -26.62 -10.77 -24.54
C TRP A 158 -28.12 -10.42 -24.57
N TYR A 159 -28.47 -9.22 -24.09
CA TYR A 159 -29.87 -8.76 -24.08
C TYR A 159 -30.39 -8.46 -25.48
N ALA A 160 -29.55 -7.95 -26.39
CA ALA A 160 -29.95 -7.69 -27.79
C ALA A 160 -30.18 -8.99 -28.59
N SER A 161 -29.39 -10.03 -28.32
CA SER A 161 -29.54 -11.35 -28.98
C SER A 161 -30.70 -12.18 -28.41
N GLY A 162 -31.12 -11.90 -27.17
CA GLY A 162 -32.17 -12.63 -26.45
C GLY A 162 -33.56 -11.97 -26.45
N ALA A 163 -33.79 -10.97 -27.31
CA ALA A 163 -34.86 -9.96 -27.24
C ALA A 163 -36.34 -10.44 -27.33
N SER A 164 -36.73 -11.61 -26.81
CA SER A 164 -38.11 -12.11 -26.96
C SER A 164 -38.79 -12.78 -25.78
N ARG A 165 -38.22 -12.92 -24.56
CA ARG A 165 -38.87 -13.79 -23.54
C ARG A 165 -38.78 -13.39 -22.05
N ILE A 166 -38.67 -12.10 -21.68
CA ILE A 166 -38.78 -11.70 -20.27
C ILE A 166 -39.93 -10.69 -20.08
N PRO A 167 -41.18 -11.15 -19.83
CA PRO A 167 -42.33 -10.27 -19.70
C PRO A 167 -42.47 -9.78 -18.24
N PHE A 168 -41.72 -8.76 -17.82
CA PHE A 168 -41.87 -8.19 -16.47
C PHE A 168 -42.75 -6.93 -16.42
N LEU A 169 -42.88 -6.19 -17.53
CA LEU A 169 -43.52 -4.85 -17.55
C LEU A 169 -44.55 -4.63 -18.66
N GLY A 170 -45.04 -5.69 -19.33
CA GLY A 170 -46.01 -5.58 -20.42
C GLY A 170 -45.46 -5.03 -21.74
N ILE A 171 -44.34 -4.28 -21.71
CA ILE A 171 -43.55 -3.86 -22.87
C ILE A 171 -42.18 -4.54 -22.79
N VAL A 172 -41.95 -5.55 -23.65
CA VAL A 172 -40.77 -6.44 -23.62
C VAL A 172 -39.45 -5.65 -23.69
N TRP A 173 -39.34 -4.70 -24.62
CA TRP A 173 -38.13 -3.90 -24.84
C TRP A 173 -37.72 -3.02 -23.64
N LEU A 174 -38.71 -2.48 -22.91
CA LEU A 174 -38.46 -1.61 -21.77
C LEU A 174 -37.96 -2.42 -20.56
N SER A 175 -38.56 -3.61 -20.36
CA SER A 175 -38.17 -4.54 -19.30
C SER A 175 -36.71 -4.99 -19.45
N ASP A 176 -36.33 -5.42 -20.64
CA ASP A 176 -34.97 -5.92 -20.92
C ASP A 176 -33.91 -4.81 -20.78
N THR A 177 -34.25 -3.60 -21.23
CA THR A 177 -33.36 -2.43 -21.09
C THR A 177 -33.13 -2.06 -19.63
N VAL A 178 -34.19 -2.04 -18.82
CA VAL A 178 -34.09 -1.73 -17.38
C VAL A 178 -33.33 -2.81 -16.62
N ALA A 179 -33.56 -4.10 -16.94
CA ALA A 179 -32.83 -5.21 -16.34
C ALA A 179 -31.32 -5.16 -16.67
N CYS A 180 -30.98 -4.92 -17.95
CA CYS A 180 -29.61 -4.74 -18.40
C CYS A 180 -28.93 -3.57 -17.68
N PHE A 181 -29.60 -2.42 -17.59
CA PHE A 181 -29.08 -1.25 -16.90
C PHE A 181 -28.86 -1.51 -15.40
N MET A 182 -29.82 -2.12 -14.70
CA MET A 182 -29.67 -2.46 -13.29
C MET A 182 -28.51 -3.45 -13.05
N GLU A 183 -28.38 -4.47 -13.90
CA GLU A 183 -27.28 -5.43 -13.81
C GLU A 183 -25.92 -4.78 -14.05
N LEU A 184 -25.81 -3.84 -15.00
CA LEU A 184 -24.60 -3.07 -15.25
C LEU A 184 -24.27 -2.14 -14.09
N CYS A 185 -25.27 -1.45 -13.53
CA CYS A 185 -25.09 -0.61 -12.35
C CYS A 185 -24.64 -1.42 -11.13
N SER A 186 -25.23 -2.60 -10.91
CA SER A 186 -24.84 -3.51 -9.83
C SER A 186 -23.41 -4.02 -10.01
N TRP A 187 -23.04 -4.46 -11.21
CA TRP A 187 -21.69 -4.90 -11.51
C TRP A 187 -20.68 -3.75 -11.31
N LEU A 188 -20.95 -2.58 -11.88
CA LEU A 188 -20.11 -1.40 -11.76
C LEU A 188 -19.93 -1.03 -10.29
N TYR A 189 -21.01 -0.99 -9.53
CA TYR A 189 -20.97 -0.65 -8.10
C TYR A 189 -20.09 -1.63 -7.31
N ARG A 190 -20.32 -2.95 -7.43
CA ARG A 190 -19.54 -3.98 -6.72
C ARG A 190 -18.06 -3.94 -7.09
N THR A 191 -17.76 -3.85 -8.39
CA THR A 191 -16.40 -3.77 -8.92
C THR A 191 -15.70 -2.50 -8.44
N THR A 192 -16.38 -1.35 -8.46
CA THR A 192 -15.77 -0.08 -8.05
C THR A 192 -15.55 -0.03 -6.53
N VAL A 193 -16.46 -0.58 -5.71
CA VAL A 193 -16.25 -0.71 -4.26
C VAL A 193 -15.03 -1.58 -3.94
N PHE A 194 -14.86 -2.70 -4.64
CA PHE A 194 -13.68 -3.56 -4.49
C PHE A 194 -12.39 -2.83 -4.88
N PHE A 195 -12.35 -2.24 -6.08
CA PHE A 195 -11.17 -1.51 -6.54
C PHE A 195 -10.87 -0.27 -5.70
N LEU A 196 -11.87 0.38 -5.10
CA LEU A 196 -11.62 1.52 -4.21
C LEU A 196 -10.76 1.11 -3.02
N VAL A 197 -11.05 -0.01 -2.37
CA VAL A 197 -10.23 -0.47 -1.23
C VAL A 197 -8.82 -0.83 -1.69
N CYS A 198 -8.68 -1.43 -2.88
CA CYS A 198 -7.39 -1.69 -3.51
C CYS A 198 -6.60 -0.40 -3.77
N VAL A 199 -7.26 0.65 -4.29
CA VAL A 199 -6.68 1.99 -4.50
C VAL A 199 -6.26 2.61 -3.19
N LEU A 200 -7.12 2.56 -2.17
CA LEU A 200 -6.82 3.12 -0.85
C LEU A 200 -5.58 2.46 -0.24
N PHE A 201 -5.49 1.13 -0.34
CA PHE A 201 -4.31 0.40 0.11
C PHE A 201 -3.06 0.76 -0.71
N GLN A 202 -3.17 0.79 -2.03
CA GLN A 202 -2.08 1.20 -2.94
C GLN A 202 -1.59 2.61 -2.62
N LEU A 203 -2.51 3.54 -2.41
CA LEU A 203 -2.24 4.93 -2.08
C LEU A 203 -1.49 4.99 -0.76
N ILE A 204 -2.02 4.40 0.30
CA ILE A 204 -1.36 4.32 1.61
C ILE A 204 0.06 3.75 1.46
N CYS A 205 0.24 2.67 0.71
CA CYS A 205 1.57 2.08 0.46
C CYS A 205 2.51 3.04 -0.27
N ASN A 206 2.05 3.68 -1.34
CA ASN A 206 2.89 4.61 -2.10
C ASN A 206 3.23 5.87 -1.29
N LEU A 207 2.32 6.35 -0.45
CA LEU A 207 2.59 7.47 0.46
C LEU A 207 3.69 7.10 1.47
N GLN A 208 3.68 5.87 1.99
CA GLN A 208 4.78 5.42 2.86
C GLN A 208 6.10 5.24 2.10
N VAL A 209 6.07 4.91 0.81
CA VAL A 209 7.30 4.84 -0.02
C VAL A 209 7.92 6.23 -0.21
N LEU A 210 7.11 7.28 -0.40
CA LEU A 210 7.61 8.65 -0.47
C LEU A 210 8.30 9.04 0.83
N ARG A 211 7.67 8.80 1.99
CA ARG A 211 8.30 9.04 3.31
C ARG A 211 9.62 8.28 3.49
N LEU A 212 9.70 7.07 2.94
CA LEU A 212 10.92 6.27 2.99
C LEU A 212 12.06 6.89 2.17
N HIS A 213 11.72 7.55 1.06
CA HIS A 213 12.67 8.25 0.22
C HIS A 213 13.19 9.51 0.92
N ASP A 214 12.32 10.28 1.56
CA ASP A 214 12.70 11.46 2.35
C ASP A 214 13.64 11.05 3.50
N PHE A 215 13.33 9.94 4.19
CA PHE A 215 14.22 9.36 5.20
C PHE A 215 15.61 8.98 4.64
N ALA A 216 15.67 8.43 3.42
CA ALA A 216 16.95 8.08 2.78
C ALA A 216 17.83 9.32 2.47
N GLN A 217 17.22 10.49 2.24
CA GLN A 217 17.95 11.74 2.06
C GLN A 217 18.52 12.26 3.37
N VAL A 218 17.81 12.09 4.50
CA VAL A 218 18.29 12.51 5.83
C VAL A 218 19.59 11.81 6.22
N PHE A 219 19.80 10.56 5.82
CA PHE A 219 21.07 9.84 6.04
C PHE A 219 22.33 10.54 5.50
N HIS A 220 22.19 11.46 4.54
CA HIS A 220 23.32 12.15 3.92
C HIS A 220 23.64 13.51 4.56
N VAL A 221 22.69 14.13 5.28
CA VAL A 221 22.80 15.53 5.73
C VAL A 221 23.12 15.62 7.22
N ASP A 222 22.52 14.75 8.03
CA ASP A 222 22.74 14.67 9.47
C ASP A 222 22.79 13.18 9.83
N SER A 223 23.65 12.74 10.75
CA SER A 223 23.12 11.87 11.82
C SER A 223 24.13 11.34 12.82
N GLU A 224 23.94 11.84 14.04
CA GLU A 224 24.01 11.01 15.24
C GLU A 224 23.12 9.74 15.09
N VAL A 225 23.66 8.58 15.42
CA VAL A 225 23.01 7.25 15.30
C VAL A 225 21.61 7.19 15.93
N GLY A 226 21.39 7.95 17.01
CA GLY A 226 20.12 7.96 17.76
C GLY A 226 18.94 8.52 16.96
N SER A 227 19.14 9.57 16.16
CA SER A 227 18.06 10.19 15.38
C SER A 227 17.57 9.28 14.27
N VAL A 228 18.50 8.57 13.60
CA VAL A 228 18.21 7.59 12.55
C VAL A 228 17.38 6.43 13.10
N LEU A 229 17.75 5.90 14.26
CA LEU A 229 17.03 4.81 14.89
C LEU A 229 15.61 5.23 15.28
N ALA A 230 15.45 6.43 15.86
CA ALA A 230 14.15 6.96 16.26
C ALA A 230 13.20 7.12 15.05
N GLU A 231 13.70 7.64 13.94
CA GLU A 231 12.90 7.81 12.73
C GLU A 231 12.56 6.47 12.06
N HIS A 232 13.52 5.54 12.00
CA HIS A 232 13.24 4.18 11.52
C HIS A 232 12.17 3.47 12.37
N LEU A 233 12.21 3.61 13.70
CA LEU A 233 11.19 3.07 14.60
C LEU A 233 9.81 3.71 14.37
N ARG A 234 9.77 5.01 14.06
CA ARG A 234 8.53 5.73 13.71
C ARG A 234 7.91 5.17 12.43
N ILE A 235 8.73 4.98 11.38
CA ILE A 235 8.29 4.39 10.11
C ILE A 235 7.79 2.96 10.32
N ARG A 236 8.54 2.13 11.07
CA ARG A 236 8.14 0.75 11.39
C ARG A 236 6.81 0.69 12.14
N ARG A 237 6.58 1.63 13.07
CA ARG A 237 5.29 1.77 13.78
C ARG A 237 4.16 2.07 12.82
N HIS A 238 4.36 3.00 11.87
CA HIS A 238 3.36 3.32 10.85
C HIS A 238 3.03 2.13 9.94
N LEU A 239 4.05 1.40 9.48
CA LEU A 239 3.86 0.18 8.69
C LEU A 239 3.10 -0.90 9.48
N LYS A 240 3.43 -1.10 10.75
CA LYS A 240 2.75 -2.08 11.62
C LYS A 240 1.28 -1.73 11.81
N ILE A 241 0.96 -0.45 11.99
CA ILE A 241 -0.43 0.04 12.10
C ILE A 241 -1.19 -0.24 10.80
N ILE A 242 -0.61 0.09 9.65
CA ILE A 242 -1.23 -0.15 8.33
C ILE A 242 -1.46 -1.66 8.13
N SER A 243 -0.42 -2.46 8.39
CA SER A 243 -0.48 -3.91 8.27
C SER A 243 -1.57 -4.52 9.15
N HIS A 244 -1.66 -4.09 10.41
CA HIS A 244 -2.69 -4.56 11.33
C HIS A 244 -4.11 -4.23 10.87
N ARG A 245 -4.32 -3.06 10.25
CA ARG A 245 -5.63 -2.65 9.73
C ARG A 245 -6.06 -3.50 8.53
N TYR A 246 -5.13 -3.83 7.64
CA TYR A 246 -5.43 -4.53 6.38
C TYR A 246 -5.21 -6.05 6.43
N ARG A 247 -4.57 -6.61 7.46
CA ARG A 247 -4.24 -8.05 7.51
C ARG A 247 -5.43 -8.97 7.30
N ALA A 248 -6.57 -8.65 7.94
CA ALA A 248 -7.77 -9.45 7.82
C ALA A 248 -8.36 -9.31 6.41
N PHE A 249 -8.39 -8.08 5.88
CA PHE A 249 -8.87 -7.80 4.53
C PHE A 249 -8.05 -8.53 3.46
N ILE A 250 -6.71 -8.45 3.52
CA ILE A 250 -5.82 -9.12 2.55
C ILE A 250 -6.00 -10.64 2.62
N LEU A 251 -6.08 -11.21 3.83
CA LEU A 251 -6.27 -12.65 4.01
C LEU A 251 -7.62 -13.12 3.46
N TRP A 252 -8.72 -12.47 3.84
CA TRP A 252 -10.05 -12.82 3.34
C TRP A 252 -10.19 -12.59 1.84
N CYS A 253 -9.58 -11.52 1.31
CA CYS A 253 -9.55 -11.27 -0.13
C CYS A 253 -8.79 -12.37 -0.87
N LEU A 254 -7.64 -12.81 -0.35
CA LEU A 254 -6.89 -13.93 -0.92
C LEU A 254 -7.76 -15.19 -0.93
N ILE A 255 -8.35 -15.58 0.20
CA ILE A 255 -9.20 -16.77 0.32
C ILE A 255 -10.40 -16.73 -0.64
N LEU A 256 -11.13 -15.61 -0.69
CA LEU A 256 -12.30 -15.46 -1.57
C LEU A 256 -11.91 -15.53 -3.05
N VAL A 257 -10.82 -14.85 -3.44
CA VAL A 257 -10.34 -14.87 -4.82
C VAL A 257 -9.87 -16.27 -5.18
N THR A 258 -9.01 -16.90 -4.38
CA THR A 258 -8.54 -18.28 -4.59
C THR A 258 -9.71 -19.27 -4.70
N GLY A 259 -10.67 -19.21 -3.77
CA GLY A 259 -11.86 -20.06 -3.80
C GLY A 259 -12.71 -19.85 -5.05
N SER A 260 -12.87 -18.60 -5.49
CA SER A 260 -13.58 -18.29 -6.74
C SER A 260 -12.85 -18.83 -7.96
N GLN A 261 -11.52 -18.64 -8.07
CA GLN A 261 -10.73 -19.14 -9.20
C GLN A 261 -10.73 -20.66 -9.27
N PHE A 262 -10.59 -21.31 -8.12
CA PHE A 262 -10.62 -22.76 -8.01
C PHE A 262 -11.98 -23.32 -8.45
N THR A 263 -13.08 -22.72 -8.00
CA THR A 263 -14.44 -23.12 -8.38
C THR A 263 -14.69 -22.90 -9.87
N SER A 264 -14.31 -21.73 -10.40
CA SER A 264 -14.38 -21.42 -11.84
C SER A 264 -13.64 -22.44 -12.68
N LEU A 265 -12.43 -22.83 -12.27
CA LEU A 265 -11.63 -23.83 -12.95
C LEU A 265 -12.27 -25.22 -12.90
N LEU A 266 -12.79 -25.64 -11.74
CA LEU A 266 -13.44 -26.94 -11.57
C LEU A 266 -14.63 -27.09 -12.52
N ILE A 267 -15.53 -26.10 -12.57
CA ILE A 267 -16.73 -26.17 -13.42
C ILE A 267 -16.36 -26.13 -14.89
N THR A 268 -15.41 -25.28 -15.27
CA THR A 268 -14.91 -25.18 -16.65
C THR A 268 -14.27 -26.49 -17.10
N THR A 269 -13.54 -27.17 -16.21
CA THR A 269 -12.87 -28.43 -16.52
C THR A 269 -13.82 -29.64 -16.48
N LYS A 270 -14.94 -29.58 -15.74
CA LYS A 270 -15.95 -30.65 -15.68
C LYS A 270 -16.94 -30.61 -16.86
N ALA A 271 -17.14 -29.46 -17.49
CA ALA A 271 -18.02 -29.35 -18.64
C ALA A 271 -17.52 -30.23 -19.81
N ASP A 272 -18.34 -31.17 -20.27
CA ASP A 272 -17.99 -32.19 -21.26
C ASP A 272 -18.22 -31.74 -22.72
N SER A 273 -18.67 -30.49 -22.95
CA SER A 273 -19.03 -29.98 -24.28
C SER A 273 -18.92 -28.46 -24.37
N ASP A 274 -18.32 -27.97 -25.46
CA ASP A 274 -18.18 -26.59 -25.97
C ASP A 274 -18.17 -25.45 -24.93
N LEU A 275 -16.96 -25.03 -24.56
CA LEU A 275 -16.70 -23.74 -23.93
C LEU A 275 -17.00 -22.60 -24.92
N ASN A 276 -18.28 -22.33 -25.12
CA ASN A 276 -18.71 -21.20 -25.91
C ASN A 276 -18.34 -19.90 -25.18
N ILE A 277 -17.57 -19.04 -25.84
CA ILE A 277 -17.13 -17.72 -25.34
C ILE A 277 -18.34 -16.91 -24.84
N TYR A 278 -19.51 -17.10 -25.46
CA TYR A 278 -20.78 -16.49 -25.07
C TYR A 278 -21.26 -16.84 -23.65
N LYS A 279 -20.97 -18.04 -23.16
CA LYS A 279 -21.35 -18.50 -21.80
C LYS A 279 -20.23 -18.26 -20.78
N ALA A 280 -18.98 -18.37 -21.20
CA ALA A 280 -17.81 -18.22 -20.33
C ALA A 280 -17.35 -16.76 -20.13
N GLY A 281 -17.86 -15.82 -20.93
CA GLY A 281 -17.47 -14.40 -20.89
C GLY A 281 -17.63 -13.76 -19.51
N GLU A 282 -18.80 -13.91 -18.89
CA GLU A 282 -19.08 -13.34 -17.55
C GLU A 282 -18.14 -13.92 -16.48
N LEU A 283 -17.86 -15.22 -16.55
CA LEU A 283 -16.93 -15.91 -15.66
C LEU A 283 -15.49 -15.39 -15.83
N ALA A 284 -15.05 -15.22 -17.07
CA ALA A 284 -13.72 -14.71 -17.40
C ALA A 284 -13.56 -13.26 -16.92
N MET A 285 -14.55 -12.40 -17.17
CA MET A 285 -14.53 -11.01 -16.74
C MET A 285 -14.51 -10.88 -15.21
N CYS A 286 -15.28 -11.72 -14.51
CA CYS A 286 -15.22 -11.82 -13.05
C CYS A 286 -13.82 -12.23 -12.57
N SER A 287 -13.25 -13.30 -13.15
CA SER A 287 -11.92 -13.79 -12.82
C SER A 287 -10.84 -12.73 -12.99
N ILE A 288 -10.80 -12.06 -14.15
CA ILE A 288 -9.84 -10.99 -14.45
C ILE A 288 -9.97 -9.87 -13.43
N THR A 289 -11.19 -9.45 -13.10
CA THR A 289 -11.46 -8.38 -12.14
C THR A 289 -10.91 -8.73 -10.75
N LEU A 290 -11.25 -9.91 -10.25
CA LEU A 290 -10.85 -10.40 -8.92
C LEU A 290 -9.34 -10.56 -8.80
N VAL A 291 -8.70 -11.21 -9.78
CA VAL A 291 -7.25 -11.44 -9.81
C VAL A 291 -6.51 -10.11 -9.94
N THR A 292 -6.99 -9.18 -10.78
CA THR A 292 -6.37 -7.86 -10.94
C THR A 292 -6.37 -7.08 -9.62
N GLY A 293 -7.49 -7.06 -8.91
CA GLY A 293 -7.56 -6.41 -7.60
C GLY A 293 -6.62 -7.03 -6.57
N LEU A 294 -6.58 -8.37 -6.49
CA LEU A 294 -5.67 -9.09 -5.60
C LEU A 294 -4.19 -8.80 -5.93
N LEU A 295 -3.82 -8.82 -7.22
CA LEU A 295 -2.46 -8.50 -7.66
C LEU A 295 -2.07 -7.08 -7.33
N ILE A 296 -2.98 -6.11 -7.45
CA ILE A 296 -2.73 -4.72 -7.04
C ILE A 296 -2.41 -4.68 -5.53
N LEU A 297 -3.19 -5.34 -4.68
CA LEU A 297 -2.94 -5.40 -3.24
C LEU A 297 -1.57 -6.02 -2.93
N LEU A 298 -1.34 -7.22 -3.45
CA LEU A 298 -0.14 -8.01 -3.18
C LEU A 298 1.15 -7.34 -3.71
N ARG A 299 1.12 -6.79 -4.93
CA ARG A 299 2.28 -6.10 -5.50
C ARG A 299 2.66 -4.84 -4.74
N ASN A 300 1.66 -4.04 -4.31
CA ASN A 300 1.93 -2.84 -3.52
C ASN A 300 2.50 -3.18 -2.14
N ALA A 301 1.99 -4.24 -1.49
CA ALA A 301 2.53 -4.74 -0.23
C ALA A 301 3.98 -5.25 -0.38
N ALA A 302 4.28 -6.02 -1.42
CA ALA A 302 5.64 -6.49 -1.67
C ALA A 302 6.61 -5.36 -2.04
N LYS A 303 6.16 -4.37 -2.81
CA LYS A 303 6.95 -3.19 -3.19
C LYS A 303 7.43 -2.42 -1.96
N ILE A 304 6.52 -2.15 -1.02
CA ILE A 304 6.88 -1.40 0.20
C ILE A 304 7.76 -2.23 1.14
N THR A 305 7.50 -3.53 1.30
CA THR A 305 8.37 -4.42 2.10
C THR A 305 9.77 -4.47 1.53
N HIS A 306 9.92 -4.59 0.21
CA HIS A 306 11.23 -4.56 -0.44
C HIS A 306 11.95 -3.22 -0.25
N LYS A 307 11.24 -2.10 -0.39
CA LYS A 307 11.82 -0.77 -0.15
C LYS A 307 12.24 -0.60 1.31
N ALA A 308 11.43 -1.07 2.27
CA ALA A 308 11.77 -1.05 3.69
C ALA A 308 13.02 -1.90 3.98
N GLN A 309 13.14 -3.09 3.38
CA GLN A 309 14.31 -3.94 3.52
C GLN A 309 15.58 -3.31 2.91
N SER A 310 15.45 -2.53 1.83
CA SER A 310 16.61 -1.86 1.21
C SER A 310 17.28 -0.81 2.09
N ILE A 311 16.61 -0.29 3.12
CA ILE A 311 17.22 0.62 4.11
C ILE A 311 18.41 -0.05 4.81
N THR A 312 18.34 -1.34 5.10
CA THR A 312 19.43 -2.10 5.72
C THR A 312 20.72 -1.99 4.90
N SER A 313 20.60 -2.11 3.58
CA SER A 313 21.75 -1.97 2.66
C SER A 313 22.24 -0.52 2.53
N LEU A 314 21.38 0.47 2.76
CA LEU A 314 21.79 1.87 2.80
C LEU A 314 22.56 2.17 4.10
N ALA A 315 22.08 1.63 5.22
CA ALA A 315 22.73 1.77 6.52
C ALA A 315 24.11 1.10 6.56
N SER A 316 24.26 -0.07 5.92
CA SER A 316 25.58 -0.72 5.81
C SER A 316 26.54 0.09 4.95
N LYS A 317 26.08 0.64 3.81
CA LYS A 317 26.89 1.57 3.00
C LYS A 317 27.30 2.80 3.79
N TRP A 318 26.37 3.41 4.51
CA TRP A 318 26.64 4.55 5.37
C TRP A 318 27.67 4.22 6.46
N HIS A 319 27.54 3.06 7.12
CA HIS A 319 28.50 2.58 8.10
C HIS A 319 29.91 2.45 7.49
N VAL A 320 30.03 1.86 6.30
CA VAL A 320 31.31 1.70 5.60
C VAL A 320 31.90 3.05 5.24
N CYS A 321 31.14 3.95 4.60
CA CYS A 321 31.61 5.30 4.26
C CYS A 321 32.08 6.06 5.49
N ALA A 322 31.28 6.11 6.55
CA ALA A 322 31.62 6.80 7.79
C ALA A 322 32.82 6.19 8.52
N THR A 323 33.15 4.92 8.27
CA THR A 323 34.35 4.26 8.81
C THR A 323 35.58 4.59 7.96
N LEU A 324 35.46 4.59 6.63
CA LEU A 324 36.55 4.95 5.71
C LEU A 324 36.94 6.43 5.88
N ASP A 325 35.98 7.34 6.00
CA ASP A 325 36.24 8.77 6.20
C ASP A 325 36.95 9.02 7.54
N SER A 326 36.63 8.25 8.60
CA SER A 326 37.33 8.34 9.87
C SER A 326 38.75 7.76 9.85
N SER A 327 39.05 6.88 8.89
CA SER A 327 40.40 6.31 8.70
C SER A 327 41.30 7.27 7.92
N GLY A 328 40.78 7.94 6.88
CA GLY A 328 41.54 8.90 6.08
C GLY A 328 41.91 10.19 6.80
N ALA A 329 41.17 10.55 7.87
CA ALA A 329 41.53 11.68 8.74
C ALA A 329 42.74 11.39 9.65
N ASN A 330 43.08 10.12 9.88
CA ASN A 330 44.25 9.74 10.69
C ASN A 330 45.55 9.62 9.87
N ASP A 331 45.47 9.57 8.54
CA ASP A 331 46.64 9.41 7.65
C ASP A 331 47.16 10.75 7.08
N ILE A 332 46.54 11.88 7.43
CA ILE A 332 46.95 13.23 6.99
C ILE A 332 47.21 14.15 8.18
N GLU A 333 48.10 13.75 9.10
CA GLU A 333 48.77 14.71 9.98
C GLU A 333 50.26 14.40 10.09
N THR A 334 51.01 14.90 9.12
CA THR A 334 52.36 15.44 9.39
C THR A 334 52.17 16.81 10.04
N PRO A 335 52.90 17.16 11.11
CA PRO A 335 52.57 18.31 11.94
C PRO A 335 52.92 19.62 11.24
N SER A 336 51.94 20.51 11.09
CA SER A 336 52.19 21.93 10.83
C SER A 336 51.06 22.79 11.38
N THR A 337 51.26 23.20 12.64
CA THR A 337 50.77 24.44 13.31
C THR A 337 49.25 24.65 13.50
N PRO A 338 48.81 25.16 14.68
CA PRO A 338 47.40 25.25 15.03
C PRO A 338 46.76 26.56 14.53
N ALA A 339 45.57 26.45 13.92
CA ALA A 339 44.67 27.57 13.69
C ALA A 339 43.24 27.22 14.12
N ILE A 340 42.93 27.57 15.37
CA ILE A 340 41.67 28.18 15.85
C ILE A 340 40.36 27.65 15.24
N HIS A 341 39.67 26.74 15.95
CA HIS A 341 38.20 26.78 16.02
C HIS A 341 37.60 26.04 17.24
N GLY A 342 36.82 26.78 18.04
CA GLY A 342 35.61 26.28 18.73
C GLY A 342 35.76 25.48 20.03
N GLN A 343 36.11 26.14 21.14
CA GLN A 343 35.86 25.61 22.49
C GLN A 343 34.37 25.38 22.75
N GLN A 344 34.00 24.15 23.07
CA GLN A 344 32.81 23.84 23.88
C GLN A 344 33.32 23.31 25.24
N ALA A 345 33.17 24.14 26.27
CA ALA A 345 33.61 23.86 27.63
C ALA A 345 32.49 23.20 28.45
N PHE A 346 32.84 22.17 29.24
CA PHE A 346 32.12 21.74 30.44
C PHE A 346 33.14 21.27 31.50
N PRO A 347 32.78 21.33 32.81
CA PRO A 347 33.63 21.93 33.82
C PRO A 347 34.60 20.95 34.48
N ASN A 348 35.76 21.48 34.84
CA ASN A 348 36.80 20.84 35.63
C ASN A 348 36.39 20.88 37.12
N VAL A 349 36.26 19.73 37.76
CA VAL A 349 36.19 19.62 39.22
C VAL A 349 37.63 19.54 39.71
N GLY A 350 38.12 20.64 40.27
CA GLY A 350 39.40 20.67 40.95
C GLY A 350 39.34 19.99 42.31
N THR A 351 40.45 19.39 42.71
CA THR A 351 40.88 19.45 44.11
C THR A 351 42.40 19.29 44.17
N ASP A 352 43.03 20.31 44.74
CA ASP A 352 44.45 20.49 44.94
C ASP A 352 44.99 19.55 46.03
N GLY A 353 46.30 19.26 45.97
CA GLY A 353 47.04 18.57 47.03
C GLY A 353 48.51 18.39 46.67
N GLU A 354 49.33 19.37 47.05
CA GLU A 354 50.80 19.30 47.08
C GLU A 354 51.29 18.19 48.02
N SER A 355 52.37 17.49 47.65
CA SER A 355 53.38 17.01 48.61
C SER A 355 54.65 16.57 47.89
N ASP A 356 55.77 17.22 48.22
CA ASP A 356 57.14 16.80 47.94
C ASP A 356 57.49 15.47 48.63
N GLY A 357 58.41 14.71 48.02
CA GLY A 357 59.07 13.56 48.65
C GLY A 357 59.88 12.73 47.65
N ASP A 358 61.19 12.95 47.60
CA ASP A 358 62.17 12.08 46.93
C ASP A 358 62.24 10.72 47.65
N ASP A 359 62.14 9.61 46.90
CA ASP A 359 62.80 8.35 47.25
C ASP A 359 63.14 7.55 45.99
N ALA A 360 64.33 6.96 45.99
CA ALA A 360 64.93 6.25 44.87
C ALA A 360 64.78 4.75 45.06
N GLY A 361 64.32 4.03 44.03
CA GLY A 361 64.45 2.57 44.01
C GLY A 361 63.51 1.84 43.06
N ASP A 362 64.14 1.05 42.19
CA ASP A 362 63.66 -0.13 41.46
C ASP A 362 62.90 0.02 40.14
N GLU A 363 63.45 -0.73 39.18
CA GLU A 363 62.96 -1.02 37.85
C GLU A 363 61.73 -1.93 37.92
N GLU A 364 60.67 -1.62 37.19
CA GLU A 364 60.02 -2.51 36.21
C GLU A 364 58.68 -1.91 35.75
N ASP A 365 58.53 -1.89 34.43
CA ASP A 365 57.31 -1.97 33.62
C ASP A 365 55.97 -1.71 34.32
N ASP A 366 55.36 -0.56 34.04
CA ASP A 366 53.94 -0.50 33.68
C ASP A 366 53.67 0.86 33.04
N LEU A 367 53.84 0.89 31.73
CA LEU A 367 53.39 1.95 30.85
C LEU A 367 51.86 1.95 30.82
N GLU A 368 51.20 2.27 31.95
CA GLU A 368 49.77 2.56 32.02
C GLU A 368 49.50 3.91 31.31
N ASN A 369 49.62 3.88 29.99
CA ASN A 369 48.97 4.85 29.13
C ASN A 369 47.47 4.54 29.06
N ASN A 370 46.79 4.56 30.22
CA ASN A 370 45.34 4.42 30.36
C ASN A 370 44.58 5.69 29.93
N LYS A 371 45.27 6.72 29.42
CA LYS A 371 44.64 7.81 28.67
C LYS A 371 44.46 7.39 27.22
N LEU A 372 43.40 6.62 26.98
CA LEU A 372 42.85 6.45 25.64
C LEU A 372 42.63 7.87 25.07
N ILE A 373 43.37 8.23 24.02
CA ILE A 373 43.30 9.56 23.40
C ILE A 373 41.81 9.81 23.09
N PRO A 374 41.19 10.91 23.59
CA PRO A 374 39.75 11.13 23.48
C PRO A 374 39.20 11.01 22.05
N ALA A 375 40.03 11.31 21.03
CA ALA A 375 39.72 11.11 19.62
C ALA A 375 39.59 9.62 19.23
N TYR A 376 40.48 8.75 19.69
CA TYR A 376 40.41 7.30 19.46
C TYR A 376 39.22 6.67 20.21
N ALA A 377 38.96 7.12 21.44
CA ALA A 377 37.78 6.74 22.22
C ALA A 377 36.47 7.13 21.52
N TYR A 378 36.41 8.35 20.97
CA TYR A 378 35.24 8.85 20.25
C TYR A 378 35.01 8.13 18.91
N CYS A 379 36.09 7.83 18.17
CA CYS A 379 36.02 7.04 16.93
C CYS A 379 35.58 5.59 17.18
N THR A 380 36.06 4.94 18.24
CA THR A 380 35.65 3.58 18.60
C THR A 380 34.21 3.51 19.11
N ILE A 381 33.76 4.47 19.93
CA ILE A 381 32.37 4.55 20.41
C ILE A 381 31.39 4.83 19.26
N SER A 382 31.74 5.75 18.34
CA SER A 382 30.90 6.05 17.18
C SER A 382 30.83 4.84 16.22
N TYR A 383 31.94 4.14 15.99
CA TYR A 383 31.96 2.88 15.25
C TYR A 383 31.05 1.83 15.88
N GLN A 384 31.17 1.57 17.20
CA GLN A 384 30.33 0.61 17.91
C GLN A 384 28.83 0.95 17.82
N LYS A 385 28.48 2.24 17.95
CA LYS A 385 27.09 2.71 17.80
C LYS A 385 26.56 2.45 16.38
N ARG A 386 27.35 2.76 15.34
CA ARG A 386 26.94 2.51 13.94
C ARG A 386 26.81 1.01 13.67
N GLN A 387 27.75 0.19 14.15
CA GLN A 387 27.73 -1.27 13.96
C GLN A 387 26.51 -1.90 14.66
N ALA A 388 26.18 -1.44 15.88
CA ALA A 388 24.98 -1.86 16.59
C ALA A 388 23.70 -1.50 15.82
N LEU A 389 23.66 -0.33 15.17
CA LEU A 389 22.52 0.08 14.32
C LEU A 389 22.36 -0.84 13.09
N VAL A 390 23.46 -1.15 12.39
CA VAL A 390 23.44 -2.04 11.22
C VAL A 390 22.98 -3.44 11.64
N SER A 391 23.56 -3.98 12.71
CA SER A 391 23.16 -5.29 13.26
C SER A 391 21.67 -5.30 13.67
N TYR A 392 21.18 -4.21 14.26
CA TYR A 392 19.76 -4.06 14.55
C TYR A 392 18.89 -4.14 13.29
N PHE A 393 19.25 -3.44 12.20
CA PHE A 393 18.49 -3.48 10.94
C PHE A 393 18.53 -4.86 10.27
N GLU A 394 19.67 -5.54 10.27
CA GLU A 394 19.81 -6.89 9.71
C GLU A 394 18.90 -7.89 10.43
N ASN A 395 18.85 -7.80 11.77
CA ASN A 395 18.06 -8.72 12.59
C ASN A 395 16.57 -8.32 12.66
N ASN A 396 16.21 -7.08 12.29
CA ASN A 396 14.84 -6.55 12.34
C ASN A 396 14.31 -6.16 10.97
N ARG A 397 13.92 -7.16 10.17
CA ARG A 397 13.29 -6.92 8.87
C ARG A 397 12.04 -6.05 9.00
N ALA A 398 12.05 -4.89 8.35
CA ALA A 398 10.92 -3.99 8.25
C ALA A 398 10.03 -4.35 7.04
N GLY A 399 8.71 -4.17 7.16
CA GLY A 399 7.77 -4.45 6.07
C GLY A 399 6.33 -4.63 6.52
N ILE A 400 5.44 -4.86 5.56
CA ILE A 400 4.05 -5.25 5.83
C ILE A 400 4.03 -6.73 6.20
N THR A 401 3.39 -7.05 7.33
CA THR A 401 3.28 -8.41 7.90
C THR A 401 1.83 -8.83 8.12
N VAL A 402 1.45 -9.97 7.55
CA VAL A 402 0.13 -10.59 7.74
C VAL A 402 0.32 -11.82 8.64
N TYR A 403 -0.18 -11.75 9.87
CA TYR A 403 -0.09 -12.83 10.88
C TYR A 403 1.31 -13.45 11.03
N GLY A 404 2.35 -12.61 11.07
CA GLY A 404 3.74 -13.04 11.24
C GLY A 404 4.50 -13.25 9.92
N PHE A 405 3.80 -13.42 8.80
CA PHE A 405 4.43 -13.55 7.48
C PHE A 405 4.65 -12.17 6.85
N THR A 406 5.89 -11.87 6.47
CA THR A 406 6.22 -10.64 5.73
C THR A 406 5.75 -10.75 4.28
N LEU A 407 4.91 -9.83 3.81
CA LEU A 407 4.51 -9.78 2.41
C LEU A 407 5.66 -9.19 1.57
N ASP A 408 6.55 -10.04 1.10
CA ASP A 408 7.70 -9.71 0.27
C ASP A 408 7.65 -10.46 -1.09
N ARG A 409 8.65 -10.25 -1.94
CA ARG A 409 8.73 -10.94 -3.24
C ARG A 409 8.81 -12.46 -3.10
N SER A 410 9.42 -12.98 -2.04
CA SER A 410 9.48 -14.43 -1.82
C SER A 410 8.11 -15.00 -1.45
N THR A 411 7.38 -14.35 -0.54
CA THR A 411 6.02 -14.75 -0.17
C THR A 411 5.07 -14.69 -1.36
N LEU A 412 5.19 -13.70 -2.25
CA LEU A 412 4.41 -13.69 -3.49
C LEU A 412 4.70 -14.89 -4.40
N ARG A 413 5.96 -15.31 -4.52
CA ARG A 413 6.33 -16.52 -5.26
C ARG A 413 5.77 -17.77 -4.60
N ILE A 414 5.75 -17.83 -3.27
CA ILE A 414 5.15 -18.94 -2.52
C ILE A 414 3.64 -19.00 -2.75
N ILE A 415 2.93 -17.87 -2.63
CA ILE A 415 1.49 -17.80 -2.92
C ILE A 415 1.23 -18.27 -4.35
N PHE A 416 1.96 -17.73 -5.33
CA PHE A 416 1.83 -18.17 -6.72
C PHE A 416 2.12 -19.67 -6.91
N GLY A 417 3.15 -20.19 -6.24
CA GLY A 417 3.46 -21.62 -6.24
C GLY A 417 2.33 -22.47 -5.69
N ILE A 418 1.74 -22.07 -4.55
CA ILE A 418 0.59 -22.77 -3.94
C ILE A 418 -0.62 -22.75 -4.89
N GLU A 419 -0.96 -21.59 -5.45
CA GLU A 419 -2.05 -21.46 -6.43
C GLU A 419 -1.82 -22.34 -7.66
N LEU A 420 -0.60 -22.30 -8.22
CA LEU A 420 -0.23 -23.13 -9.37
C LEU A 420 -0.30 -24.62 -9.04
N SER A 421 0.18 -25.03 -7.86
CA SER A 421 0.09 -26.43 -7.41
C SER A 421 -1.37 -26.88 -7.23
N LEU A 422 -2.24 -26.03 -6.68
CA LEU A 422 -3.67 -26.32 -6.56
C LEU A 422 -4.32 -26.49 -7.95
N VAL A 423 -4.01 -25.60 -8.89
CA VAL A 423 -4.48 -25.67 -10.28
C VAL A 423 -4.01 -26.95 -10.97
N LEU A 424 -2.71 -27.27 -10.88
CA LEU A 424 -2.13 -28.47 -11.48
C LEU A 424 -2.70 -29.75 -10.85
N TRP A 425 -2.88 -29.77 -9.53
CA TRP A 425 -3.48 -30.91 -8.83
C TRP A 425 -4.92 -31.15 -9.29
N LEU A 426 -5.72 -30.09 -9.43
CA LEU A 426 -7.10 -30.18 -9.91
C LEU A 426 -7.14 -30.68 -11.36
N LEU A 427 -6.29 -30.12 -12.24
CA LEU A 427 -6.16 -30.57 -13.62
C LEU A 427 -5.79 -32.05 -13.68
N GLY A 428 -4.81 -32.49 -12.88
CA GLY A 428 -4.40 -33.90 -12.81
C GLY A 428 -5.53 -34.83 -12.38
N LYS A 429 -6.32 -34.44 -11.36
CA LYS A 429 -7.49 -35.21 -10.92
C LYS A 429 -8.59 -35.28 -11.98
N THR A 430 -8.86 -34.16 -12.64
CA THR A 430 -9.97 -34.06 -13.60
C THR A 430 -9.65 -34.78 -14.91
N ILE A 431 -8.41 -34.64 -15.41
CA ILE A 431 -7.92 -35.38 -16.57
C ILE A 431 -7.83 -36.88 -16.25
N GLY A 432 -7.32 -37.26 -15.07
CA GLY A 432 -7.25 -38.65 -14.64
C GLY A 432 -8.63 -39.32 -14.56
N SER A 433 -9.64 -38.63 -14.02
CA SER A 433 -11.02 -39.15 -14.01
C SER A 433 -11.64 -39.31 -15.40
N ARG A 434 -11.26 -38.44 -16.35
CA ARG A 434 -11.72 -38.55 -17.75
C ARG A 434 -11.09 -39.74 -18.47
N LEU A 435 -9.81 -39.98 -18.22
CA LEU A 435 -9.09 -41.13 -18.79
C LEU A 435 -9.62 -42.47 -18.27
N VAL A 436 -10.03 -42.53 -17.00
CA VAL A 436 -10.65 -43.74 -16.41
C VAL A 436 -12.07 -43.99 -16.94
N ASN A 437 -12.84 -42.93 -17.25
CA ASN A 437 -14.19 -43.08 -17.81
C ASN A 437 -14.22 -43.32 -19.33
N ALA A 438 -13.09 -43.14 -20.02
CA ALA A 438 -12.96 -43.36 -21.47
C ALA A 438 -12.46 -44.78 -21.83
N VAL A 439 -12.08 -45.57 -20.83
CA VAL A 439 -11.73 -47.00 -20.90
C VAL A 439 -12.90 -47.79 -20.34
#